data_AF-A0A2E6VNF0-F1
#
_entry.id   AF-A0A2E6VNF0-F1
#
_cell.length_a   1.000
_cell.length_b   1.000
_cell.length_c   1.000
_cell.angle_alpha   90.00
_cell.angle_beta   90.00
_cell.angle_gamma   90.00
#
_symmetry.space_group_name_H-M   'P 1'
#
loop_
_entity.id
_entity.type
_entity.pdbx_description
1 polymer ?
#
loop_
_entity_poly.entity_id
_entity_poly.type
_entity_poly.pdbx_seq_one_letter_code
_entity_poly.pdbx_strand_id
1 'polypeptide(L)'
;MRDEWDGGPDQVAGFVHLMLEAGRQAAELPLKKGVHALQMHIARLQKVAPSFSQKDVAMLHFAAQNAWAPRHNNSEHVQQMRKAGFSDLEIHDVTHVVCCFSYMNRLADALGVTSPESQREWGNTLFGQGGFDAHLAWAKDHGGYDA
;
A
#
# COMPACT_ATOMS: atom_id res chain seq x y z
N MET A 1 -2.50 -6.42 20.01
CA MET A 1 -1.21 -6.98 19.58
C MET A 1 -1.47 -8.40 19.09
N ARG A 2 -1.50 -8.62 17.77
CA ARG A 2 -1.53 -9.97 17.20
C ARG A 2 -0.06 -10.38 17.04
N ASP A 3 0.38 -11.33 17.86
CA ASP A 3 1.78 -11.78 17.97
C ASP A 3 2.12 -12.98 17.08
N GLU A 4 1.28 -13.37 16.13
CA GLU A 4 1.62 -14.44 15.18
C GLU A 4 1.22 -14.03 13.77
N TRP A 5 2.17 -13.42 13.06
CA TRP A 5 2.16 -13.41 11.61
C TRP A 5 3.10 -14.52 11.13
N ASP A 6 2.51 -15.53 10.48
CA ASP A 6 3.14 -16.75 9.97
C ASP A 6 3.65 -16.61 8.52
N GLY A 7 3.54 -15.40 7.95
CA GLY A 7 3.93 -15.13 6.58
C GLY A 7 5.44 -15.14 6.40
N GLY A 8 5.97 -16.19 5.78
CA GLY A 8 7.38 -16.24 5.38
C GLY A 8 7.75 -15.11 4.40
N PRO A 9 9.04 -14.73 4.30
CA PRO A 9 9.53 -13.62 3.47
C PRO A 9 8.98 -13.60 2.03
N ASP A 10 8.77 -14.78 1.44
CA ASP A 10 8.25 -14.94 0.09
C ASP A 10 6.78 -14.50 -0.07
N GLN A 11 5.94 -14.69 0.96
CA GLN A 11 4.55 -14.20 0.96
C GLN A 11 4.52 -12.66 1.02
N VAL A 12 5.44 -12.06 1.77
CA VAL A 12 5.58 -10.61 1.89
C VAL A 12 6.01 -10.01 0.56
N ALA A 13 7.05 -10.60 -0.06
CA ALA A 13 7.54 -10.18 -1.37
C ALA A 13 6.42 -10.32 -2.42
N GLY A 14 5.73 -11.47 -2.47
CA GLY A 14 4.63 -11.69 -3.41
C GLY A 14 3.49 -10.67 -3.26
N PHE A 15 3.12 -10.33 -2.02
CA PHE A 15 2.15 -9.27 -1.73
C PHE A 15 2.64 -7.89 -2.21
N VAL A 16 3.88 -7.53 -1.86
CA VAL A 16 4.48 -6.25 -2.23
C VAL A 16 4.54 -6.10 -3.75
N HIS A 17 4.98 -7.12 -4.47
CA HIS A 17 5.00 -7.14 -5.94
C HIS A 17 3.62 -6.89 -6.55
N LEU A 18 2.59 -7.59 -6.06
CA LEU A 18 1.23 -7.42 -6.56
C LEU A 18 0.71 -5.99 -6.31
N MET A 19 0.98 -5.45 -5.13
CA MET A 19 0.54 -4.10 -4.74
C MET A 19 1.28 -3.00 -5.49
N LEU A 20 2.58 -3.18 -5.76
CA LEU A 20 3.37 -2.24 -6.56
C LEU A 20 2.92 -2.19 -8.00
N GLU A 21 2.67 -3.36 -8.61
CA GLU A 21 2.15 -3.43 -9.97
C GLU A 21 0.77 -2.76 -10.07
N ALA A 22 -0.10 -3.04 -9.10
CA ALA A 22 -1.40 -2.37 -8.99
C ALA A 22 -1.26 -0.84 -8.86
N GLY A 23 -0.30 -0.38 -8.05
CA GLY A 23 -0.01 1.03 -7.83
C GLY A 23 0.52 1.72 -9.08
N ARG A 24 1.43 1.10 -9.83
CA ARG A 24 1.96 1.63 -11.09
C ARG A 24 0.85 1.80 -12.12
N GLN A 25 0.05 0.75 -12.34
CA GLN A 25 -1.09 0.81 -13.26
C GLN A 25 -2.11 1.86 -12.82
N ALA A 26 -2.31 2.04 -11.51
CA ALA A 26 -3.22 3.03 -10.97
C ALA A 26 -2.74 4.47 -11.20
N ALA A 27 -1.43 4.73 -11.12
CA ALA A 27 -0.84 6.06 -11.27
C ALA A 27 -0.95 6.60 -12.71
N GLU A 28 -1.00 5.71 -13.71
CA GLU A 28 -1.18 6.09 -15.12
C GLU A 28 -2.64 6.45 -15.47
N LEU A 29 -3.57 6.23 -14.55
CA LEU A 29 -5.00 6.43 -14.76
C LEU A 29 -5.51 7.68 -14.04
N PRO A 30 -6.53 8.38 -14.57
CA PRO A 30 -7.24 9.43 -13.83
C PRO A 30 -7.65 8.93 -12.44
N LEU A 31 -7.48 9.75 -11.39
CA LEU A 31 -7.55 9.38 -9.95
C LEU A 31 -8.62 8.33 -9.59
N LYS A 32 -9.86 8.48 -10.07
CA LYS A 32 -10.96 7.53 -9.81
C LYS A 32 -10.72 6.14 -10.43
N LYS A 33 -10.15 6.09 -11.63
CA LYS A 33 -9.79 4.85 -12.33
C LYS A 33 -8.58 4.17 -11.69
N GLY A 34 -7.63 4.95 -11.16
CA GLY A 34 -6.49 4.42 -10.42
C GLY A 34 -6.87 3.72 -9.12
N VAL A 35 -7.72 4.36 -8.30
CA VAL A 35 -8.25 3.74 -7.07
C VAL A 35 -9.03 2.46 -7.36
N HIS A 36 -9.83 2.46 -8.41
CA HIS A 36 -10.56 1.27 -8.83
C HIS A 36 -9.62 0.13 -9.25
N ALA A 37 -8.57 0.42 -10.02
CA ALA A 37 -7.55 -0.57 -10.40
C ALA A 37 -6.86 -1.18 -9.17
N LEU A 38 -6.49 -0.35 -8.19
CA LEU A 38 -5.90 -0.81 -6.94
C LEU A 38 -6.86 -1.71 -6.14
N GLN A 39 -8.13 -1.32 -6.04
CA GLN A 39 -9.16 -2.14 -5.39
C GLN A 39 -9.33 -3.50 -6.09
N MET A 40 -9.29 -3.55 -7.42
CA MET A 40 -9.39 -4.81 -8.15
C MET A 40 -8.21 -5.76 -7.87
N HIS A 41 -7.02 -5.23 -7.60
CA HIS A 41 -5.87 -6.05 -7.20
C HIS A 41 -6.00 -6.53 -5.76
N ILE A 42 -6.44 -5.66 -4.83
CA ILE A 42 -6.70 -6.02 -3.44
C ILE A 42 -7.75 -7.14 -3.35
N ALA A 43 -8.81 -7.08 -4.16
CA ALA A 43 -9.84 -8.12 -4.20
C ALA A 43 -9.32 -9.50 -4.67
N ARG A 44 -8.17 -9.55 -5.35
CA ARG A 44 -7.54 -10.81 -5.80
C ARG A 44 -6.60 -11.40 -4.75
N LEU A 45 -6.25 -10.65 -3.70
CA LEU A 45 -5.27 -11.07 -2.69
C LEU A 45 -5.60 -12.40 -2.05
N GLN A 46 -6.85 -12.64 -1.68
CA GLN A 46 -7.26 -13.93 -1.10
C GLN A 46 -7.03 -15.13 -2.02
N LYS A 47 -7.04 -14.92 -3.34
CA LYS A 47 -6.78 -16.00 -4.31
C LYS A 47 -5.29 -16.30 -4.47
N VAL A 48 -4.44 -15.29 -4.35
CA VAL A 48 -2.99 -15.40 -4.57
C VAL A 48 -2.19 -15.58 -3.27
N ALA A 49 -2.77 -15.16 -2.14
CA ALA A 49 -2.22 -15.24 -0.80
C ALA A 49 -3.35 -15.63 0.19
N PRO A 50 -3.68 -16.94 0.30
CA PRO A 50 -4.81 -17.42 1.10
C PRO A 50 -4.70 -17.14 2.61
N SER A 51 -3.51 -16.78 3.10
CA SER A 51 -3.28 -16.37 4.50
C SER A 51 -3.97 -15.04 4.86
N PHE A 52 -4.39 -14.23 3.88
CA PHE A 52 -5.14 -13.00 4.13
C PHE A 52 -6.61 -13.27 4.45
N SER A 53 -7.05 -12.87 5.63
CA SER A 53 -8.46 -12.96 6.02
C SER A 53 -9.32 -11.93 5.29
N GLN A 54 -10.65 -12.10 5.34
CA GLN A 54 -11.59 -11.08 4.81
C GLN A 54 -11.43 -9.74 5.54
N LYS A 55 -11.05 -9.77 6.82
CA LYS A 55 -10.78 -8.58 7.63
C LYS A 55 -9.54 -7.82 7.10
N ASP A 56 -8.49 -8.54 6.69
CA ASP A 56 -7.27 -7.93 6.12
C ASP A 56 -7.54 -7.28 4.76
N VAL A 57 -8.31 -7.95 3.89
CA VAL A 57 -8.72 -7.39 2.60
C VAL A 57 -9.55 -6.12 2.78
N ALA A 58 -10.51 -6.12 3.72
CA ALA A 58 -11.32 -4.93 4.02
C ALA A 58 -10.45 -3.75 4.51
N MET A 59 -9.47 -4.02 5.39
CA MET A 59 -8.53 -3.01 5.85
C MET A 59 -7.74 -2.40 4.70
N LEU A 60 -7.23 -3.22 3.78
CA LEU A 60 -6.46 -2.75 2.63
C LEU A 60 -7.31 -1.91 1.67
N HIS A 61 -8.56 -2.29 1.41
CA HIS A 61 -9.49 -1.49 0.61
C HIS A 61 -9.74 -0.12 1.24
N PHE A 62 -9.99 -0.08 2.56
CA PHE A 62 -10.20 1.16 3.29
C PHE A 62 -8.95 2.04 3.30
N ALA A 63 -7.77 1.45 3.50
CA ALA A 63 -6.49 2.16 3.45
C ALA A 63 -6.23 2.78 2.08
N ALA A 64 -6.45 2.02 1.00
CA ALA A 64 -6.31 2.51 -0.37
C ALA A 64 -7.25 3.68 -0.67
N GLN A 65 -8.52 3.56 -0.29
CA GLN A 65 -9.51 4.63 -0.45
C GLN A 65 -9.09 5.90 0.31
N ASN A 66 -8.61 5.76 1.54
CA ASN A 66 -8.23 6.89 2.39
C ASN A 66 -6.94 7.57 1.91
N ALA A 67 -5.98 6.82 1.37
CA ALA A 67 -4.73 7.38 0.83
C ALA A 67 -4.95 8.15 -0.49
N TRP A 68 -5.78 7.61 -1.39
CA TRP A 68 -5.88 8.11 -2.77
C TRP A 68 -7.11 8.96 -3.06
N ALA A 69 -8.23 8.72 -2.37
CA ALA A 69 -9.48 9.43 -2.58
C ALA A 69 -10.13 9.88 -1.25
N PRO A 70 -9.39 10.53 -0.32
CA PRO A 70 -9.90 10.89 1.00
C PRO A 70 -11.15 11.77 0.93
N ARG A 71 -11.28 12.62 -0.10
CA ARG A 71 -12.47 13.47 -0.31
C ARG A 71 -13.76 12.70 -0.62
N HIS A 72 -13.65 11.43 -1.00
CA HIS A 72 -14.79 10.57 -1.28
C HIS A 72 -15.10 9.61 -0.12
N ASN A 73 -14.34 9.67 0.99
CA ASN A 73 -14.70 8.95 2.19
C ASN A 73 -16.00 9.49 2.77
N ASN A 74 -16.83 8.55 3.22
CA ASN A 74 -18.13 8.84 3.81
C ASN A 74 -18.45 7.75 4.84
N SER A 75 -19.60 7.88 5.51
CA SER A 75 -20.05 6.95 6.55
C SER A 75 -20.21 5.50 6.06
N GLU A 76 -20.42 5.27 4.77
CA GLU A 76 -20.57 3.93 4.21
C GLU A 76 -19.28 3.11 4.32
N HIS A 77 -18.13 3.73 4.06
CA HIS A 77 -16.82 3.08 4.18
C HIS A 77 -16.53 2.65 5.62
N VAL A 78 -16.92 3.47 6.61
CA VAL A 78 -16.82 3.11 8.04
C VAL A 78 -17.77 1.96 8.39
N GLN A 79 -18.99 1.96 7.84
CA GLN A 79 -19.93 0.86 8.04
C GLN A 79 -19.43 -0.45 7.42
N GLN A 80 -18.77 -0.40 6.26
CA GLN A 80 -18.16 -1.58 5.64
C GLN A 80 -17.05 -2.17 6.52
N MET A 81 -16.22 -1.33 7.14
CA MET A 81 -15.22 -1.78 8.12
C MET A 81 -15.87 -2.45 9.33
N ARG A 82 -16.94 -1.86 9.90
CA ARG A 82 -17.68 -2.47 11.02
C ARG A 82 -18.27 -3.83 10.64
N LYS A 83 -18.84 -3.95 9.44
CA LYS A 83 -19.37 -5.23 8.90
C LYS A 83 -18.27 -6.29 8.75
N ALA A 84 -17.04 -5.89 8.48
CA ALA A 84 -15.87 -6.77 8.45
C ALA A 84 -15.31 -7.13 9.85
N GLY A 85 -15.94 -6.66 10.93
CA GLY A 85 -15.56 -6.98 12.31
C GLY A 85 -14.51 -6.05 12.91
N PHE A 86 -14.36 -4.82 12.40
CA PHE A 86 -13.55 -3.79 13.05
C PHE A 86 -14.35 -3.01 14.09
N SER A 87 -13.74 -2.77 15.24
CA SER A 87 -14.16 -1.79 16.23
C SER A 87 -13.83 -0.36 15.77
N ASP A 88 -14.51 0.63 16.33
CA ASP A 88 -14.24 2.04 16.03
C ASP A 88 -12.80 2.46 16.37
N LEU A 89 -12.21 1.86 17.41
CA LEU A 89 -10.81 2.06 17.76
C LEU A 89 -9.88 1.51 16.68
N GLU A 90 -10.10 0.29 16.20
CA GLU A 90 -9.28 -0.26 15.11
C GLU A 90 -9.45 0.54 13.80
N ILE A 91 -10.66 1.03 13.50
CA ILE A 91 -10.89 1.90 12.32
C ILE A 91 -10.10 3.21 12.47
N HIS A 92 -10.15 3.83 13.65
CA HIS A 92 -9.37 5.01 13.97
C HIS A 92 -7.87 4.75 13.76
N ASP A 93 -7.34 3.64 14.28
CA ASP A 93 -5.92 3.30 14.16
C ASP A 93 -5.50 3.11 12.69
N VAL A 94 -6.31 2.40 11.89
CA VAL A 94 -6.07 2.26 10.44
C VAL A 94 -6.07 3.62 9.76
N THR A 95 -7.03 4.50 10.06
CA THR A 95 -7.07 5.87 9.52
C THR A 95 -5.80 6.63 9.89
N HIS A 96 -5.36 6.57 11.15
CA HIS A 96 -4.19 7.28 11.66
C HIS A 96 -2.90 6.83 10.97
N VAL A 97 -2.70 5.51 10.84
CA VAL A 97 -1.54 4.94 10.13
C VAL A 97 -1.51 5.44 8.68
N VAL A 98 -2.65 5.37 7.97
CA VAL A 98 -2.72 5.82 6.57
C VAL A 98 -2.43 7.30 6.43
N CYS A 99 -2.97 8.14 7.32
CA CYS A 99 -2.71 9.58 7.33
C CYS A 99 -1.23 9.89 7.58
N CYS A 100 -0.62 9.22 8.57
CA CYS A 100 0.80 9.40 8.92
C CYS A 100 1.70 9.09 7.73
N PHE A 101 1.54 7.92 7.10
CA PHE A 101 2.32 7.56 5.92
C PHE A 101 2.03 8.45 4.72
N SER A 102 0.78 8.86 4.51
CA SER A 102 0.45 9.78 3.42
C SER A 102 1.11 11.16 3.60
N TYR A 103 1.31 11.61 4.84
CA TYR A 103 2.08 12.83 5.13
C TYR A 103 3.58 12.60 4.90
N MET A 104 4.15 11.54 5.48
CA MET A 104 5.58 11.23 5.38
C MET A 104 6.01 10.99 3.93
N ASN A 105 5.23 10.25 3.15
CA ASN A 105 5.52 10.00 1.74
C ASN A 105 5.55 11.32 0.96
N ARG A 106 4.57 12.20 1.14
CA ARG A 106 4.57 13.52 0.47
C ARG A 106 5.74 14.40 0.88
N LEU A 107 6.15 14.32 2.15
CA LEU A 107 7.31 15.06 2.65
C LEU A 107 8.61 14.52 2.04
N ALA A 108 8.77 13.20 2.02
CA ALA A 108 9.91 12.54 1.38
C ALA A 108 9.97 12.86 -0.12
N ASP A 109 8.83 12.75 -0.80
CA ASP A 109 8.69 13.04 -2.22
C ASP A 109 9.04 14.50 -2.55
N ALA A 110 8.54 15.45 -1.77
CA ALA A 110 8.78 16.87 -1.99
C ALA A 110 10.23 17.30 -1.68
N LEU A 111 10.93 16.58 -0.80
CA LEU A 111 12.29 16.91 -0.35
C LEU A 111 13.37 16.07 -1.01
N GLY A 112 13.01 15.16 -1.91
CA GLY A 112 14.00 14.33 -2.59
C GLY A 112 14.60 13.24 -1.71
N VAL A 113 13.94 12.82 -0.62
CA VAL A 113 14.50 11.85 0.33
C VAL A 113 14.55 10.47 -0.33
N THR A 114 15.75 9.90 -0.41
CA THR A 114 16.00 8.55 -0.92
C THR A 114 16.27 7.55 0.21
N SER A 115 16.09 6.26 -0.08
CA SER A 115 16.36 5.20 0.90
C SER A 115 17.85 5.07 1.19
N PRO A 116 18.26 4.93 2.46
CA PRO A 116 19.65 4.65 2.82
C PRO A 116 20.17 3.37 2.16
N GLU A 117 21.46 3.32 1.85
CA GLU A 117 22.11 2.14 1.26
C GLU A 117 21.96 0.89 2.13
N SER A 118 21.89 1.05 3.46
CA SER A 118 21.64 -0.04 4.41
C SER A 118 20.27 -0.72 4.22
N GLN A 119 19.34 -0.10 3.48
CA GLN A 119 18.03 -0.65 3.17
C GLN A 119 17.97 -1.32 1.79
N ARG A 120 19.05 -1.27 0.97
CA ARG A 120 19.09 -1.91 -0.35
C ARG A 120 18.86 -3.41 -0.31
N GLU A 121 19.41 -4.09 0.70
CA GLU A 121 19.31 -5.54 0.81
C GLU A 121 17.85 -5.97 1.04
N TRP A 122 17.15 -5.29 1.95
CA TRP A 122 15.71 -5.45 2.16
C TRP A 122 14.88 -5.03 0.95
N GLY A 123 15.27 -3.96 0.26
CA GLY A 123 14.66 -3.55 -0.99
C GLY A 123 14.74 -4.67 -2.04
N ASN A 124 15.91 -5.25 -2.25
CA ASN A 124 16.07 -6.35 -3.20
C ASN A 124 15.27 -7.60 -2.80
N THR A 125 15.09 -7.88 -1.50
CA THR A 125 14.21 -8.96 -1.04
C THR A 125 12.74 -8.69 -1.34
N LEU A 126 12.26 -7.47 -1.12
CA LEU A 126 10.83 -7.12 -1.28
C LEU A 126 10.42 -6.85 -2.73
N PHE A 127 11.32 -6.26 -3.51
CA PHE A 127 11.10 -5.83 -4.89
C PHE A 127 11.71 -6.81 -5.92
N GLY A 128 12.37 -7.88 -5.47
CA GLY A 128 13.15 -8.79 -6.32
C GLY A 128 14.48 -8.18 -6.79
N GLN A 129 15.40 -9.02 -7.28
CA GLN A 129 16.68 -8.55 -7.81
C GLN A 129 16.46 -7.52 -8.92
N GLY A 130 17.03 -6.32 -8.74
CA GLY A 130 16.92 -5.20 -9.68
C GLY A 130 15.58 -4.46 -9.65
N GLY A 131 14.56 -4.94 -8.93
CA GLY A 131 13.28 -4.24 -8.82
C GLY A 131 13.34 -3.01 -7.90
N PHE A 132 14.22 -3.05 -6.90
CA PHE A 132 14.50 -1.87 -6.07
C PHE A 132 15.23 -0.79 -6.87
N ASP A 133 16.24 -1.18 -7.67
CA ASP A 133 16.94 -0.26 -8.55
C ASP A 133 16.02 0.31 -9.65
N ALA A 134 15.09 -0.49 -10.19
CA ALA A 134 14.07 -0.02 -11.13
C ALA A 134 13.08 0.97 -10.48
N HIS A 135 12.71 0.74 -9.21
CA HIS A 135 11.88 1.69 -8.45
C HIS A 135 12.61 3.01 -8.19
N LEU A 136 13.88 2.95 -7.80
CA LEU A 136 14.73 4.13 -7.63
C LEU A 136 14.95 4.88 -8.96
N ALA A 137 15.15 4.17 -10.07
CA ALA A 137 15.27 4.77 -11.40
C ALA A 137 13.96 5.45 -11.85
N TRP A 138 12.80 4.81 -11.63
CA TRP A 138 11.50 5.44 -11.87
C TRP A 138 11.33 6.70 -11.02
N ALA A 139 11.66 6.64 -9.73
CA ALA A 139 11.59 7.79 -8.84
C ALA A 139 12.48 8.91 -9.37
N LYS A 140 13.70 8.60 -9.82
CA LYS A 140 14.61 9.55 -10.45
C LYS A 140 13.99 10.23 -11.68
N ASP A 141 13.46 9.44 -12.62
CA ASP A 141 12.95 9.91 -13.91
C ASP A 141 11.60 10.64 -13.83
N HIS A 142 10.75 10.30 -12.85
CA HIS A 142 9.37 10.82 -12.76
C HIS A 142 9.11 11.66 -11.52
N GLY A 143 9.98 11.58 -10.51
CA GLY A 143 9.87 12.31 -9.26
C GLY A 143 10.81 13.52 -9.16
N GLY A 144 11.68 13.75 -10.15
CA GLY A 144 12.57 14.91 -10.18
C GLY A 144 13.74 14.85 -9.20
N TYR A 145 14.20 13.64 -8.86
CA TYR A 145 15.33 13.44 -7.96
C TYR A 145 16.63 13.46 -8.76
N ASP A 146 17.54 14.40 -8.50
CA ASP A 146 18.96 14.24 -8.85
C ASP A 146 19.70 13.67 -7.64
N ALA A 147 20.50 12.62 -7.89
CA ALA A 147 21.28 11.91 -6.88
C ALA A 147 22.51 12.73 -6.44
#